data_AF-A0A954T1Z8-F1
#
_entry.id   AF-A0A954T1Z8-F1
#
_cell.length_a   1.000
_cell.length_b   1.000
_cell.length_c   1.000
_cell.angle_alpha   90.00
_cell.angle_beta   90.00
_cell.angle_gamma   90.00
#
_symmetry.space_group_name_H-M   'P 1'
#
loop_
_entity.id
_entity.type
_entity.pdbx_description
1 polymer ?
#
loop_
_entity_poly.entity_id
_entity_poly.type
_entity_poly.pdbx_seq_one_letter_code
_entity_poly.pdbx_strand_id
1 'polypeptide(L)'
;MNPLDELSRLAALFPEEEPLFADAEYVAKSQVPEPYQGMLVHEHHMTITMEEYHDSPVEVRVLDRRSEGDVYSRKIVLVKAGTDDVVQFGFVRFDFQYVTEAVRQEIISEEIPLGRVLINHNVLRHIDLGAILKITAGPGLAKILQMKEGGVTYGRLATIFCNGRPAVDLFEVSAPLEHA
;
A
#
# COMPACT_ATOMS: atom_id res chain seq x y z
N MET A 1 8.85 -10.51 13.54
CA MET A 1 8.69 -9.07 13.80
C MET A 1 7.22 -8.86 14.14
N ASN A 2 6.86 -7.95 15.05
CA ASN A 2 5.46 -7.68 15.35
C ASN A 2 4.87 -6.81 14.23
N PRO A 3 3.79 -7.23 13.54
CA PRO A 3 3.16 -6.45 12.47
C PRO A 3 2.78 -5.03 12.88
N LEU A 4 2.36 -4.84 14.14
CA LEU A 4 1.97 -3.51 14.63
C LEU A 4 3.17 -2.57 14.80
N ASP A 5 4.34 -3.12 15.14
CA ASP A 5 5.57 -2.32 15.22
C ASP A 5 6.00 -1.86 13.82
N GLU A 6 5.83 -2.71 12.82
CA GLU A 6 6.13 -2.41 11.42
C GLU A 6 5.19 -1.34 10.85
N LEU A 7 3.88 -1.50 11.07
CA LEU A 7 2.89 -0.47 10.76
C LEU A 7 3.26 0.86 11.44
N SER A 8 3.61 0.83 12.72
CA SER A 8 3.96 2.04 13.48
C SER A 8 5.20 2.73 12.91
N ARG A 9 6.21 1.97 12.46
CA ARG A 9 7.41 2.52 11.82
C ARG A 9 7.09 3.20 10.50
N LEU A 10 6.26 2.58 9.65
CA LEU A 10 5.85 3.18 8.38
C LEU A 10 4.99 4.43 8.60
N ALA A 11 4.04 4.37 9.53
CA ALA A 11 3.19 5.51 9.88
C ALA A 11 3.99 6.68 10.48
N ALA A 12 5.03 6.41 11.29
CA ALA A 12 5.88 7.44 11.87
C ALA A 12 6.66 8.27 10.81
N LEU A 13 6.81 7.75 9.59
CA LEU A 13 7.38 8.51 8.47
C LEU A 13 6.45 9.66 8.03
N PHE A 14 5.16 9.60 8.33
CA PHE A 14 4.15 10.57 7.91
C PHE A 14 3.25 10.94 9.10
N PRO A 15 3.74 11.80 10.01
CA PRO A 15 2.94 12.26 11.14
C PRO A 15 1.76 13.10 10.63
N GLU A 16 0.55 12.70 11.03
CA GLU A 16 -0.69 13.39 10.68
C GLU A 16 -1.21 14.22 11.86
N GLU A 17 -1.92 15.30 11.57
CA GLU A 17 -2.65 16.06 12.59
C GLU A 17 -3.84 15.27 13.15
N GLU A 18 -4.53 14.51 12.27
CA GLU A 18 -5.62 13.61 12.63
C GLU A 18 -5.16 12.15 12.53
N PRO A 19 -5.50 11.28 13.49
CA PRO A 19 -5.03 9.91 13.47
C PRO A 19 -5.63 9.15 12.28
N LEU A 20 -4.77 8.45 11.53
CA LEU A 20 -5.20 7.58 10.43
C LEU A 20 -5.95 6.36 10.96
N PHE A 21 -5.44 5.73 12.01
CA PHE A 21 -6.00 4.51 12.56
C PHE A 21 -6.52 4.80 13.96
N ALA A 22 -7.80 4.48 14.20
CA ALA A 22 -8.34 4.44 15.55
C ALA A 22 -7.88 3.16 16.27
N ASP A 23 -7.80 2.05 15.52
CA ASP A 23 -7.26 0.78 15.99
C ASP A 23 -6.71 -0.05 14.82
N ALA A 24 -5.75 -0.94 15.11
CA ALA A 24 -5.17 -1.87 14.16
C ALA A 24 -4.89 -3.21 14.84
N GLU A 25 -5.49 -4.28 14.31
CA GLU A 25 -5.44 -5.61 14.89
C GLU A 25 -4.85 -6.61 13.87
N TYR A 26 -3.93 -7.46 14.31
CA TYR A 26 -3.49 -8.58 13.48
C TYR A 26 -4.62 -9.59 13.27
N VAL A 27 -4.79 -10.05 12.03
CA VAL A 27 -5.74 -11.10 11.67
C VAL A 27 -5.02 -12.23 10.93
N ALA A 28 -5.28 -13.47 11.33
CA ALA A 28 -4.75 -14.62 10.61
C ALA A 28 -5.35 -14.67 9.19
N LYS A 29 -4.52 -15.03 8.20
CA LYS A 29 -4.91 -15.10 6.77
C LYS A 29 -6.21 -15.91 6.53
N SER A 30 -6.45 -16.96 7.31
CA SER A 30 -7.65 -17.81 7.22
C SER A 30 -8.91 -17.22 7.86
N GLN A 31 -8.79 -16.10 8.59
CA GLN A 31 -9.88 -15.42 9.29
C GLN A 31 -10.25 -14.10 8.61
N VAL A 32 -9.56 -13.73 7.52
CA VAL A 32 -9.91 -12.56 6.70
C VAL A 32 -11.21 -12.89 5.96
N PRO A 33 -12.26 -12.06 6.07
CA PRO A 33 -13.52 -12.30 5.39
C PRO A 33 -13.40 -11.98 3.89
N GLU A 34 -14.25 -12.61 3.07
CA GLU A 34 -14.46 -12.15 1.70
C GLU A 34 -15.21 -10.81 1.69
N PRO A 35 -14.95 -9.92 0.70
CA PRO A 35 -14.04 -10.09 -0.44
C PRO A 35 -12.56 -9.73 -0.14
N TYR A 36 -12.23 -9.36 1.11
CA TYR A 36 -10.87 -8.97 1.48
C TYR A 36 -9.86 -10.13 1.44
N GLN A 37 -10.33 -11.38 1.58
CA GLN A 37 -9.48 -12.55 1.48
C GLN A 37 -8.86 -12.64 0.08
N GLY A 38 -9.69 -12.64 -0.97
CA GLY A 38 -9.20 -12.62 -2.35
C GLY A 38 -8.35 -11.39 -2.70
N MET A 39 -8.73 -10.21 -2.16
CA MET A 39 -8.05 -8.94 -2.45
C MET A 39 -6.68 -8.80 -1.78
N LEU A 40 -6.49 -9.29 -0.55
CA LEU A 40 -5.29 -8.96 0.25
C LEU A 40 -4.37 -10.16 0.48
N VAL A 41 -4.92 -11.37 0.49
CA VAL A 41 -4.20 -12.59 0.91
C VAL A 41 -3.56 -13.28 -0.29
N HIS A 42 -2.66 -12.58 -0.97
CA HIS A 42 -1.93 -13.09 -2.12
C HIS A 42 -0.54 -12.45 -2.24
N GLU A 43 0.32 -13.03 -3.08
CA GLU A 43 1.71 -12.58 -3.33
C GLU A 43 1.83 -11.90 -4.71
N HIS A 44 0.79 -11.19 -5.12
CA HIS A 44 0.75 -10.41 -6.38
C HIS A 44 0.74 -8.90 -6.07
N HIS A 45 1.02 -8.09 -7.09
CA HIS A 45 1.02 -6.63 -6.97
C HIS A 45 -0.40 -6.14 -6.70
N MET A 46 -0.60 -5.35 -5.64
CA MET A 46 -1.92 -4.76 -5.36
C MET A 46 -2.45 -3.96 -6.53
N THR A 47 -1.60 -3.25 -7.28
CA THR A 47 -2.04 -2.43 -8.41
C THR A 47 -2.84 -3.25 -9.43
N ILE A 48 -2.36 -4.42 -9.82
CA ILE A 48 -3.07 -5.26 -10.80
C ILE A 48 -4.34 -5.84 -10.17
N THR A 49 -4.25 -6.31 -8.93
CA THR A 49 -5.41 -6.89 -8.24
C THR A 49 -6.54 -5.87 -8.04
N MET A 50 -6.19 -4.61 -7.75
CA MET A 50 -7.13 -3.49 -7.68
C MET A 50 -7.78 -3.19 -9.03
N GLU A 51 -6.99 -3.20 -10.11
CA GLU A 51 -7.52 -2.98 -11.46
C GLU A 51 -8.50 -4.07 -11.88
N GLU A 52 -8.16 -5.33 -11.60
CA GLU A 52 -9.00 -6.50 -11.90
C GLU A 52 -10.29 -6.49 -11.08
N TYR A 53 -10.21 -6.18 -9.78
CA TYR A 53 -11.38 -6.17 -8.90
C TYR A 53 -12.34 -5.02 -9.22
N HIS A 54 -11.81 -3.83 -9.52
CA HIS A 54 -12.63 -2.65 -9.79
C HIS A 54 -13.00 -2.48 -11.26
N ASP A 55 -12.60 -3.41 -12.13
CA ASP A 55 -12.76 -3.36 -13.59
C ASP A 55 -12.38 -1.99 -14.17
N SER A 56 -11.26 -1.44 -13.68
CA SER A 56 -10.83 -0.07 -13.99
C SER A 56 -9.32 0.06 -13.82
N PRO A 57 -8.61 0.73 -14.75
CA PRO A 57 -7.25 1.18 -14.49
C PRO A 57 -7.19 2.04 -13.23
N VAL A 58 -6.04 2.05 -12.56
CA VAL A 58 -5.79 2.88 -11.38
C VAL A 58 -4.63 3.84 -11.60
N GLU A 59 -4.76 5.04 -11.06
CA GLU A 59 -3.72 6.07 -11.03
C GLU A 59 -3.18 6.23 -9.61
N VAL A 60 -1.89 6.52 -9.49
CA VAL A 60 -1.28 6.83 -8.19
C VAL A 60 -1.38 8.33 -7.93
N ARG A 61 -1.75 8.71 -6.70
CA ARG A 61 -1.60 10.08 -6.20
C ARG A 61 -0.74 10.08 -4.95
N VAL A 62 0.34 10.84 -4.96
CA VAL A 62 1.24 10.99 -3.82
C VAL A 62 0.71 12.08 -2.89
N LEU A 63 0.38 11.69 -1.67
CA LEU A 63 -0.12 12.59 -0.63
C LEU A 63 1.02 13.26 0.14
N ASP A 64 2.11 12.53 0.36
CA ASP A 64 3.33 13.05 1.00
C ASP A 64 4.53 12.17 0.61
N ARG A 65 5.74 12.73 0.69
CA ARG A 65 7.00 12.04 0.37
C ARG A 65 8.15 12.48 1.26
N ARG A 66 9.05 11.55 1.53
CA ARG A 66 10.30 11.79 2.25
C ARG A 66 11.47 11.11 1.55
N SER A 67 12.64 11.73 1.60
CA SER A 67 13.87 11.16 1.07
C SER A 67 15.00 11.40 2.06
N GLU A 68 15.72 10.36 2.41
CA GLU A 68 16.89 10.40 3.27
C GLU A 68 17.95 9.42 2.74
N GLY A 69 19.00 9.95 2.11
CA GLY A 69 20.00 9.14 1.43
C GLY A 69 19.38 8.29 0.33
N ASP A 70 19.60 6.97 0.40
CA ASP A 70 19.04 5.99 -0.52
C ASP A 70 17.63 5.53 -0.13
N VAL A 71 17.12 5.95 1.04
CA VAL A 71 15.78 5.63 1.47
C VAL A 71 14.82 6.69 0.97
N TYR A 72 13.77 6.23 0.29
CA TYR A 72 12.75 7.10 -0.26
C TYR A 72 11.39 6.55 0.13
N SER A 73 10.50 7.37 0.66
CA SER A 73 9.22 6.94 1.20
C SER A 73 8.08 7.79 0.69
N ARG A 74 6.90 7.19 0.50
CA ARG A 74 5.68 7.88 0.10
C ARG A 74 4.48 7.43 0.91
N LYS A 75 3.59 8.39 1.12
CA LYS A 75 2.19 8.19 1.46
C LYS A 75 1.39 8.39 0.18
N ILE A 76 0.64 7.39 -0.26
CA ILE A 76 -0.08 7.40 -1.53
C ILE A 76 -1.54 6.99 -1.37
N VAL A 77 -2.32 7.31 -2.40
CA VAL A 77 -3.55 6.60 -2.71
C VAL A 77 -3.50 6.06 -4.13
N LEU A 78 -4.23 4.98 -4.37
CA LEU A 78 -4.66 4.59 -5.71
C LEU A 78 -6.10 5.06 -5.91
N VAL A 79 -6.35 5.68 -7.05
CA VAL A 79 -7.68 6.13 -7.48
C VAL A 79 -8.07 5.44 -8.78
N LYS A 80 -9.35 5.25 -9.03
CA LYS A 80 -9.80 4.83 -10.38
C LYS A 80 -9.43 5.90 -11.39
N ALA A 81 -8.90 5.49 -12.54
CA ALA A 81 -8.46 6.41 -13.57
C ALA A 81 -9.60 7.33 -14.03
N GLY A 82 -9.32 8.63 -14.09
CA GLY A 82 -10.31 9.64 -14.46
C GLY A 82 -11.39 9.95 -13.41
N THR A 83 -11.29 9.42 -12.19
CA THR A 83 -12.21 9.77 -11.08
C THR A 83 -11.45 10.20 -9.82
N ASP A 84 -12.20 10.56 -8.77
CA ASP A 84 -11.67 10.81 -7.42
C ASP A 84 -11.97 9.66 -6.45
N ASP A 85 -12.39 8.50 -6.98
CA ASP A 85 -12.75 7.34 -6.17
C ASP A 85 -11.48 6.63 -5.71
N VAL A 86 -11.18 6.76 -4.42
CA VAL A 86 -10.03 6.12 -3.80
C VAL A 86 -10.32 4.65 -3.57
N VAL A 87 -9.46 3.77 -4.10
CA VAL A 87 -9.57 2.31 -3.96
C VAL A 87 -8.56 1.73 -2.98
N GLN A 88 -7.45 2.44 -2.76
CA GLN A 88 -6.40 1.99 -1.84
C GLN A 88 -5.68 3.19 -1.22
N PHE A 89 -5.33 3.07 0.05
CA PHE A 89 -4.35 3.91 0.72
C PHE A 89 -3.07 3.10 0.95
N GLY A 90 -1.88 3.73 0.93
CA GLY A 90 -0.68 3.01 1.30
C GLY A 90 0.52 3.85 1.72
N PHE A 91 1.37 3.24 2.54
CA PHE A 91 2.73 3.66 2.80
C PHE A 91 3.69 2.78 2.03
N VAL A 92 4.65 3.40 1.38
CA VAL A 92 5.68 2.71 0.62
C VAL A 92 7.04 3.23 1.02
N ARG A 93 7.93 2.35 1.45
CA ARG A 93 9.32 2.67 1.75
C ARG A 93 10.23 1.91 0.81
N PHE A 94 11.02 2.64 0.04
CA PHE A 94 11.99 2.16 -0.93
C PHE A 94 13.40 2.28 -0.37
N ASP A 95 14.19 1.24 -0.59
CA ASP A 95 15.65 1.28 -0.44
C ASP A 95 16.29 1.19 -1.84
N PHE A 96 16.78 2.33 -2.31
CA PHE A 96 17.32 2.44 -3.66
C PHE A 96 18.66 1.72 -3.86
N GLN A 97 19.31 1.22 -2.80
CA GLN A 97 20.54 0.45 -2.91
C GLN A 97 20.36 -0.86 -3.70
N TYR A 98 19.11 -1.30 -3.86
CA TYR A 98 18.76 -2.59 -4.48
C TYR A 98 18.10 -2.48 -5.85
N VAL A 99 17.98 -1.27 -6.40
CA VAL A 99 17.39 -1.04 -7.73
C VAL A 99 18.36 -0.30 -8.65
N THR A 100 18.13 -0.40 -9.95
CA THR A 100 18.93 0.33 -10.95
C THR A 100 18.55 1.82 -10.95
N GLU A 101 19.44 2.68 -11.47
CA GLU A 101 19.16 4.11 -11.57
C GLU A 101 17.91 4.38 -12.43
N ALA A 102 17.67 3.59 -13.48
CA ALA A 102 16.47 3.74 -14.31
C ALA A 102 15.18 3.49 -13.51
N VAL A 103 15.14 2.42 -12.72
CA VAL A 103 14.01 2.11 -11.83
C VAL A 103 13.87 3.19 -10.76
N ARG A 104 14.99 3.66 -10.18
CA ARG A 104 15.00 4.75 -9.21
C ARG A 104 14.37 6.02 -9.76
N GLN A 105 14.77 6.45 -10.97
CA GLN A 105 14.23 7.65 -11.61
C GLN A 105 12.73 7.52 -11.89
N GLU A 106 12.27 6.37 -12.37
CA GLU A 106 10.85 6.15 -12.63
C GLU A 106 10.03 6.06 -11.34
N ILE A 107 10.57 5.46 -10.27
CA ILE A 107 9.96 5.57 -8.94
C ILE A 107 9.87 7.05 -8.60
N ILE A 108 10.97 7.80 -8.56
CA ILE A 108 11.02 9.23 -8.19
C ILE A 108 10.05 10.11 -9.01
N SER A 109 9.76 9.74 -10.27
CA SER A 109 8.83 10.49 -11.13
C SER A 109 7.41 10.62 -10.59
N GLU A 110 6.95 9.66 -9.77
CA GLU A 110 5.59 9.64 -9.20
C GLU A 110 4.45 9.45 -10.21
N GLU A 111 4.75 9.21 -11.48
CA GLU A 111 3.75 9.25 -12.55
C GLU A 111 2.90 7.97 -12.64
N ILE A 112 3.46 6.82 -12.26
CA ILE A 112 2.77 5.52 -12.35
C ILE A 112 2.89 4.72 -11.05
N PRO A 113 1.94 3.81 -10.76
CA PRO A 113 2.01 2.97 -9.58
C PRO A 113 3.26 2.11 -9.54
N LEU A 114 3.79 1.85 -8.33
CA LEU A 114 5.01 1.05 -8.13
C LEU A 114 4.96 -0.30 -8.86
N GLY A 115 3.84 -1.02 -8.74
CA GLY A 115 3.70 -2.34 -9.37
C GLY A 115 3.96 -2.26 -10.88
N ARG A 116 3.50 -1.19 -11.53
CA ARG A 116 3.71 -0.96 -12.96
C ARG A 116 5.17 -0.64 -13.29
N VAL A 117 5.85 0.20 -12.51
CA VAL A 117 7.29 0.47 -12.68
C VAL A 117 8.10 -0.83 -12.68
N LEU A 118 7.86 -1.69 -11.68
CA LEU A 118 8.61 -2.94 -11.53
C LEU A 118 8.32 -3.94 -12.67
N ILE A 119 7.10 -3.93 -13.20
CA ILE A 119 6.72 -4.73 -14.38
C ILE A 119 7.41 -4.21 -15.64
N ASN A 120 7.33 -2.91 -15.90
CA ASN A 120 7.87 -2.27 -17.11
C ASN A 120 9.38 -2.51 -17.25
N HIS A 121 10.10 -2.48 -16.13
CA HIS A 121 11.55 -2.73 -16.09
C HIS A 121 11.94 -4.21 -16.01
N ASN A 122 10.98 -5.14 -16.11
CA ASN A 122 11.19 -6.59 -16.01
C ASN A 122 11.99 -6.99 -14.76
N VAL A 123 11.78 -6.28 -13.65
CA VAL A 123 12.50 -6.56 -12.40
C VAL A 123 12.06 -7.91 -11.87
N LEU A 124 13.03 -8.81 -11.65
CA LEU A 124 12.79 -10.07 -10.93
C LEU A 124 12.36 -9.73 -9.51
N ARG A 125 11.14 -10.12 -9.18
CA ARG A 125 10.47 -9.70 -7.97
C ARG A 125 9.73 -10.84 -7.31
N HIS A 126 9.82 -10.88 -5.98
CA HIS A 126 9.04 -11.77 -5.13
C HIS A 126 8.40 -10.92 -4.03
N ILE A 127 7.10 -11.12 -3.79
CA ILE A 127 6.36 -10.42 -2.75
C ILE A 127 6.22 -11.40 -1.60
N ASP A 128 6.74 -11.04 -0.43
CA ASP A 128 6.51 -11.76 0.80
C ASP A 128 5.39 -11.07 1.58
N LEU A 129 4.23 -11.75 1.68
CA LEU A 129 3.08 -11.27 2.43
C LEU A 129 3.30 -11.51 3.92
N GLY A 130 3.72 -10.47 4.63
CA GLY A 130 4.03 -10.50 6.05
C GLY A 130 2.80 -10.69 6.94
N ALA A 131 1.83 -9.77 6.90
CA ALA A 131 0.67 -9.80 7.78
C ALA A 131 -0.56 -9.16 7.17
N ILE A 132 -1.74 -9.58 7.65
CA ILE A 132 -3.01 -8.90 7.39
C ILE A 132 -3.44 -8.22 8.68
N LEU A 133 -3.88 -6.97 8.53
CA LEU A 133 -4.38 -6.15 9.63
C LEU A 133 -5.84 -5.79 9.35
N LYS A 134 -6.68 -5.93 10.38
CA LYS A 134 -7.99 -5.30 10.43
C LYS A 134 -7.79 -3.89 10.96
N ILE A 135 -8.31 -2.92 10.23
CA ILE A 135 -8.11 -1.49 10.48
C ILE A 135 -9.46 -0.86 10.84
N THR A 136 -9.51 -0.22 12.00
CA THR A 136 -10.60 0.69 12.34
C THR A 136 -10.16 2.10 11.95
N ALA A 137 -10.87 2.71 11.00
CA ALA A 137 -10.51 4.01 10.45
C ALA A 137 -10.62 5.12 11.51
N GLY A 138 -9.53 5.85 11.74
CA GLY A 138 -9.56 7.15 12.41
C GLY A 138 -10.03 8.25 11.45
N PRO A 139 -10.18 9.50 11.91
CA PRO A 139 -10.67 10.60 11.09
C PRO A 139 -9.84 10.82 9.82
N GLY A 140 -8.51 10.70 9.92
CA GLY A 140 -7.61 10.93 8.79
C GLY A 140 -7.78 9.88 7.69
N LEU A 141 -7.79 8.59 8.03
CA LEU A 141 -7.98 7.53 7.03
C LEU A 141 -9.41 7.52 6.49
N ALA A 142 -10.41 7.78 7.34
CA ALA A 142 -11.80 7.86 6.94
C ALA A 142 -12.00 8.91 5.83
N LYS A 143 -11.39 10.09 6.01
CA LYS A 143 -11.38 11.15 4.99
C LYS A 143 -10.68 10.72 3.70
N ILE A 144 -9.51 10.06 3.81
CA ILE A 144 -8.73 9.62 2.65
C ILE A 144 -9.48 8.54 1.85
N LEU A 145 -9.98 7.50 2.51
CA LEU A 145 -10.70 6.38 1.88
C LEU A 145 -12.18 6.68 1.62
N GLN A 146 -12.63 7.91 1.85
CA GLN A 146 -14.01 8.35 1.65
C GLN A 146 -15.03 7.43 2.37
N MET A 147 -14.66 6.96 3.56
CA MET A 147 -15.43 6.04 4.37
C MET A 147 -15.84 6.68 5.70
N LYS A 148 -16.71 6.00 6.46
CA LYS A 148 -17.13 6.46 7.78
C LYS A 148 -15.99 6.30 8.80
N GLU A 149 -15.80 7.31 9.65
CA GLU A 149 -14.95 7.18 10.85
C GLU A 149 -15.45 6.03 11.75
N GLY A 150 -14.52 5.24 12.27
CA GLY A 150 -14.80 4.01 13.00
C GLY A 150 -15.24 2.84 12.11
N GLY A 151 -15.35 3.04 10.79
CA GLY A 151 -15.58 1.97 9.83
C GLY A 151 -14.40 1.00 9.78
N VAL A 152 -14.69 -0.27 9.50
CA VAL A 152 -13.68 -1.32 9.42
C VAL A 152 -13.32 -1.58 7.96
N THR A 153 -12.02 -1.71 7.70
CA THR A 153 -11.47 -2.24 6.44
C THR A 153 -10.24 -3.10 6.77
N TYR A 154 -9.58 -3.62 5.74
CA TYR A 154 -8.41 -4.48 5.89
C TYR A 154 -7.25 -3.94 5.09
N GLY A 155 -6.05 -4.19 5.61
CA GLY A 155 -4.81 -3.89 4.95
C GLY A 155 -3.79 -5.01 5.12
N ARG A 156 -2.69 -4.90 4.39
CA ARG A 156 -1.60 -5.86 4.42
C ARG A 156 -0.26 -5.17 4.58
N LEU A 157 0.65 -5.87 5.25
CA LEU A 157 2.08 -5.59 5.26
C LEU A 157 2.78 -6.57 4.34
N ALA A 158 3.65 -6.06 3.46
CA ALA A 158 4.40 -6.89 2.53
C ALA A 158 5.78 -6.31 2.26
N THR A 159 6.73 -7.18 1.93
CA THR A 159 8.04 -6.78 1.45
C THR A 159 8.21 -7.25 0.00
N ILE A 160 8.59 -6.34 -0.89
CA ILE A 160 8.98 -6.69 -2.26
C ILE A 160 10.50 -6.88 -2.30
N PHE A 161 10.90 -8.08 -2.66
CA PHE A 161 12.27 -8.42 -2.95
C PHE A 161 12.57 -8.15 -4.42
N CYS A 162 13.52 -7.26 -4.71
CA CYS A 162 14.05 -7.02 -6.06
C CYS A 162 15.42 -7.66 -6.17
N ASN A 163 15.63 -8.53 -7.16
CA ASN A 163 16.90 -9.26 -7.35
C ASN A 163 17.37 -9.99 -6.07
N GLY A 164 16.43 -10.56 -5.31
CA GLY A 164 16.71 -11.28 -4.06
C GLY A 164 17.04 -10.41 -2.84
N ARG A 165 16.87 -9.09 -2.93
CA ARG A 165 17.10 -8.13 -1.84
C ARG A 165 15.80 -7.43 -1.43
N PRO A 166 15.53 -7.22 -0.13
CA PRO A 166 14.31 -6.55 0.33
C PRO A 166 14.38 -5.07 -0.03
N ALA A 167 13.76 -4.70 -1.15
CA ALA A 167 13.90 -3.36 -1.73
C ALA A 167 12.75 -2.43 -1.37
N VAL A 168 11.59 -2.98 -1.01
CA VAL A 168 10.39 -2.20 -0.71
C VAL A 168 9.65 -2.80 0.48
N ASP A 169 9.35 -1.98 1.47
CA ASP A 169 8.40 -2.29 2.54
C ASP A 169 7.08 -1.55 2.27
N LEU A 170 5.96 -2.25 2.45
CA LEU A 170 4.64 -1.77 2.08
C LEU A 170 3.66 -1.95 3.24
N PHE A 171 2.84 -0.93 3.45
CA PHE A 171 1.56 -1.06 4.12
C PHE A 171 0.47 -0.57 3.18
N GLU A 172 -0.53 -1.40 2.90
CA GLU A 172 -1.57 -1.12 1.91
C GLU A 172 -2.93 -1.42 2.52
N VAL A 173 -3.88 -0.48 2.46
CA VAL A 173 -5.23 -0.61 3.00
C VAL A 173 -6.23 -0.41 1.88
N SER A 174 -7.13 -1.38 1.71
CA SER A 174 -8.22 -1.25 0.74
C SER A 174 -9.24 -0.21 1.20
N ALA A 175 -9.82 0.53 0.26
CA ALA A 175 -11.13 1.13 0.52
C ALA A 175 -12.16 0.03 0.83
N PRO A 176 -13.23 0.33 1.58
CA PRO A 176 -14.23 -0.69 1.92
C PRO A 176 -14.79 -1.39 0.68
N LEU A 177 -14.69 -2.72 0.65
CA LEU A 177 -15.07 -3.53 -0.51
C LEU A 177 -16.54 -3.99 -0.48
N GLU A 178 -17.24 -3.76 0.63
CA GLU A 178 -18.60 -4.28 0.89
C GLU A 178 -19.72 -3.59 0.06
N HIS A 179 -19.36 -2.72 -0.89
CA HIS A 179 -20.30 -2.02 -1.78
C HIS A 179 -19.86 -2.04 -3.26
N ALA A 180 -18.92 -2.92 -3.65
CA ALA A 180 -18.50 -3.07 -5.05
C ALA A 180 -19.58 -3.75 -5.90
#